data_AF-A0A7R9JQ59-F1
#
_entry.id   AF-A0A7R9JQ59-F1
#
_cell.length_a   1.000
_cell.length_b   1.000
_cell.length_c   1.000
_cell.angle_alpha   90.00
_cell.angle_beta   90.00
_cell.angle_gamma   90.00
#
_symmetry.space_group_name_H-M   'P 1'
#
loop_
_entity.id
_entity.type
_entity.pdbx_description
1 polymer ?
#
loop_
_entity_poly.entity_id
_entity_poly.type
_entity_poly.pdbx_seq_one_letter_code
_entity_poly.pdbx_strand_id
1 'polypeptide(L)'
;MLSIIKGDEIMVINGAIVSDLDMMYLESVLQEELALCMMMRSSRTEPPDLAGMMRATDDIIESLVCPPPPSEPPVISEEMISGLIVPAPGWSKSNMCS
;
A
#
# COMPACT_ATOMS: atom_id res chain seq x y z
N MET A 1 -3.59 -8.57 8.96
CA MET A 1 -3.64 -9.81 9.76
C MET A 1 -4.05 -9.43 11.17
N LEU A 2 -5.03 -10.11 11.77
CA LEU A 2 -5.46 -9.81 13.14
C LEU A 2 -4.39 -10.29 14.12
N SER A 3 -3.77 -9.36 14.85
CA SER A 3 -2.81 -9.69 15.91
C SER A 3 -3.53 -10.21 17.14
N ILE A 4 -2.95 -11.20 17.82
CA ILE A 4 -3.40 -11.62 19.15
C ILE A 4 -3.10 -10.46 20.11
N ILE A 5 -4.11 -10.02 20.87
CA ILE A 5 -3.95 -8.98 21.88
C ILE A 5 -4.15 -9.53 23.28
N LYS A 6 -3.69 -8.77 24.28
CA LYS A 6 -3.92 -9.11 25.68
C LYS A 6 -5.42 -9.23 25.94
N GLY A 7 -5.82 -10.34 26.56
CA GLY A 7 -7.20 -10.64 26.91
C GLY A 7 -7.93 -11.51 25.90
N ASP A 8 -7.41 -11.70 24.68
CA ASP A 8 -7.95 -12.71 23.77
C ASP A 8 -7.77 -14.11 24.40
N GLU A 9 -8.78 -14.96 24.26
CA GLU A 9 -8.79 -16.32 24.80
C GLU A 9 -8.72 -17.34 23.66
N ILE A 10 -7.75 -18.25 23.68
CA ILE A 10 -7.64 -19.33 22.70
C ILE A 10 -8.54 -20.47 23.14
N MET A 11 -9.57 -20.76 22.37
CA MET A 11 -10.57 -21.77 22.69
C MET A 11 -10.28 -23.12 22.03
N VAL A 12 -9.68 -23.11 20.84
CA VAL A 12 -9.42 -24.32 20.04
C VAL A 12 -8.04 -24.27 19.42
N ILE A 13 -7.32 -25.39 19.45
CA ILE A 13 -6.05 -25.60 18.74
C ILE A 13 -6.17 -26.88 17.92
N ASN A 14 -5.89 -26.80 16.62
CA ASN A 14 -5.94 -27.92 15.67
C ASN A 14 -7.24 -28.75 15.75
N GLY A 15 -8.36 -28.09 16.04
CA GLY A 15 -9.67 -28.72 16.17
C GLY A 15 -10.00 -29.29 17.55
N ALA A 16 -9.08 -29.25 18.52
CA ALA A 16 -9.32 -29.68 19.90
C ALA A 16 -9.61 -28.49 20.85
N ILE A 17 -10.57 -28.67 21.76
CA ILE A 17 -10.97 -27.64 22.73
C ILE A 17 -9.89 -27.50 23.81
N VAL A 18 -9.35 -26.29 23.98
CA VAL A 18 -8.22 -26.02 24.89
C VAL A 18 -8.54 -26.33 26.35
N SER A 19 -9.78 -26.14 26.81
CA SER A 19 -10.19 -26.44 28.19
C SER A 19 -10.07 -27.92 28.58
N ASP A 20 -10.08 -28.81 27.58
CA ASP A 20 -10.08 -30.25 27.77
C ASP A 20 -8.67 -30.84 27.62
N LEU A 21 -7.68 -29.99 27.30
CA LEU A 21 -6.29 -30.39 27.05
C LEU A 21 -5.41 -30.13 28.26
N ASP A 22 -4.56 -31.11 28.55
CA ASP A 22 -3.52 -30.97 29.57
C ASP A 22 -2.42 -30.03 29.08
N MET A 23 -1.82 -29.28 30.01
CA MET A 23 -0.77 -28.31 29.68
C MET A 23 0.46 -28.97 29.03
N MET A 24 0.80 -30.19 29.42
CA MET A 24 1.90 -30.94 28.81
C MET A 24 1.64 -31.24 27.33
N TYR A 25 0.40 -31.56 26.98
CA TYR A 25 0.00 -31.79 25.59
C TYR A 25 0.03 -30.49 24.77
N LEU A 26 -0.41 -29.38 25.37
CA LEU A 26 -0.31 -28.07 24.73
C LEU A 26 1.14 -27.69 24.44
N GLU A 27 2.03 -27.86 25.43
CA GLU A 27 3.46 -27.57 25.28
C GLU A 27 4.09 -28.42 24.16
N SER A 28 3.76 -29.71 24.07
CA SER A 28 4.29 -30.57 23.00
C SER A 28 3.78 -30.13 21.62
N VAL A 29 2.48 -29.89 21.48
CA VAL A 29 1.89 -29.43 20.20
C VAL A 29 2.49 -28.11 19.75
N LEU A 30 2.71 -27.16 20.68
CA LEU A 30 3.31 -25.86 20.36
C LEU A 30 4.76 -25.96 19.88
N GLN A 31 5.51 -26.98 20.30
CA GLN A 31 6.92 -27.17 19.94
C GLN A 31 7.12 -28.01 18.69
N GLU A 32 6.24 -28.99 18.44
CA GLU A 32 6.41 -29.99 17.39
C GLU A 32 5.77 -29.59 16.05
N GLU A 33 4.69 -28.80 16.09
CA GLU A 33 3.93 -28.46 14.89
C GLU A 33 4.52 -27.26 14.13
N LEU A 34 4.63 -27.40 12.80
CA LEU A 34 5.09 -26.31 11.91
C LEU A 34 4.03 -25.21 11.75
N ALA A 35 2.75 -25.53 11.97
CA ALA A 35 1.64 -24.60 11.84
C ALA A 35 0.50 -24.98 12.79
N LEU A 36 -0.18 -23.97 13.31
CA LEU A 36 -1.32 -24.14 14.22
C LEU A 36 -2.56 -23.48 13.64
N CYS A 37 -3.65 -24.23 13.59
CA CYS A 37 -4.97 -23.69 13.34
C CYS A 37 -5.63 -23.37 14.68
N MET A 38 -5.89 -22.10 14.96
CA MET A 38 -6.43 -21.67 16.25
C MET A 38 -7.78 -20.98 16.08
N MET A 39 -8.69 -21.22 17.03
CA MET A 39 -9.90 -20.42 17.20
C MET A 39 -9.79 -19.63 18.50
N MET A 40 -10.02 -18.34 18.42
CA MET A 40 -9.89 -17.42 19.55
C MET A 40 -11.19 -16.66 19.75
N ARG A 41 -11.56 -16.46 21.01
CA ARG A 41 -12.55 -15.47 21.41
C ARG A 41 -11.82 -14.16 21.66
N SER A 42 -12.08 -13.16 20.83
CA SER A 42 -11.41 -11.87 21.00
C SER A 42 -11.97 -11.10 22.19
N SER A 43 -11.11 -10.36 22.89
CA SER A 43 -11.48 -9.43 23.95
C SER A 43 -11.94 -8.07 23.43
N ARG A 44 -11.81 -7.80 22.12
CA ARG A 44 -12.23 -6.54 21.52
C ARG A 44 -13.73 -6.37 21.71
N THR A 45 -14.10 -5.29 22.38
CA THR A 45 -15.49 -4.88 22.56
C THR A 45 -16.00 -4.04 21.38
N GLU A 46 -15.06 -3.43 20.66
CA GLU A 46 -15.31 -2.68 19.45
C GLU A 46 -15.08 -3.57 18.22
N PRO A 47 -15.96 -3.49 17.21
CA PRO A 47 -15.72 -4.18 15.95
C PRO A 47 -14.37 -3.70 15.39
N PRO A 48 -13.64 -4.55 14.65
CA PRO A 48 -12.46 -4.07 13.92
C PRO A 48 -12.86 -2.82 13.13
N ASP A 49 -12.14 -1.70 13.30
CA ASP A 49 -12.44 -0.44 12.63
C ASP A 49 -12.13 -0.57 11.13
N LEU A 50 -13.00 -1.29 10.44
CA LEU A 50 -12.92 -1.54 9.01
C LEU A 50 -13.02 -0.21 8.26
N ALA A 51 -13.75 0.77 8.81
CA ALA A 51 -13.86 2.12 8.27
C ALA A 51 -12.57 2.92 8.42
N GLY A 52 -11.83 2.77 9.52
CA GLY A 52 -10.48 3.31 9.69
C GLY A 52 -9.47 2.66 8.76
N MET A 53 -9.56 1.34 8.56
CA MET A 53 -8.74 0.62 7.60
C MET A 53 -9.05 1.02 6.14
N MET A 54 -10.33 1.20 5.79
CA MET A 54 -10.74 1.71 4.47
C MET A 54 -10.29 3.15 4.26
N ARG A 55 -10.49 4.04 5.24
CA ARG A 55 -10.03 5.44 5.17
C ARG A 55 -8.51 5.53 4.97
N ALA A 56 -7.73 4.75 5.72
CA ALA A 56 -6.28 4.71 5.53
C ALA A 56 -5.89 4.20 4.13
N THR A 57 -6.66 3.27 3.57
CA THR A 57 -6.44 2.78 2.20
C THR A 57 -6.80 3.84 1.17
N ASP A 58 -7.93 4.53 1.34
CA ASP A 58 -8.37 5.62 0.47
C ASP A 58 -7.40 6.80 0.50
N ASP A 59 -6.89 7.19 1.67
CA ASP A 59 -5.86 8.24 1.83
C ASP A 59 -4.54 7.86 1.11
N ILE A 60 -4.14 6.58 1.18
CA ILE A 60 -2.97 6.07 0.45
C ILE A 60 -3.25 6.09 -1.05
N ILE A 61 -4.44 5.68 -1.51
CA ILE A 61 -4.81 5.73 -2.92
C ILE A 61 -4.81 7.16 -3.43
N GLU A 62 -5.43 8.11 -2.72
CA GLU A 62 -5.43 9.54 -3.05
C GLU A 62 -4.01 10.11 -3.15
N SER A 63 -3.09 9.65 -2.29
CA SER A 63 -1.68 10.06 -2.35
C SER A 63 -0.90 9.50 -3.56
N LEU A 64 -1.41 8.43 -4.19
CA LEU A 64 -0.80 7.77 -5.33
C LEU A 64 -1.38 8.24 -6.68
N VAL A 65 -2.44 9.06 -6.67
CA VAL A 65 -3.03 9.61 -7.91
C VAL A 65 -2.21 10.80 -8.37
N CYS A 66 -1.68 10.74 -9.60
CA CYS A 66 -1.02 11.89 -10.19
C CYS A 66 -2.03 13.04 -10.34
N PRO A 67 -1.63 14.30 -10.08
CA PRO A 67 -2.48 15.44 -10.40
C PRO A 67 -2.86 15.35 -11.89
N PRO A 68 -4.10 15.71 -12.26
CA PRO A 68 -4.48 15.77 -13.66
C PRO A 68 -3.45 16.65 -14.39
N PRO A 69 -3.02 16.26 -15.61
CA PRO A 69 -2.12 17.09 -16.39
C PRO A 69 -2.74 18.48 -16.53
N PRO A 70 -1.93 19.56 -16.50
CA PRO A 70 -2.45 20.92 -16.61
C PRO A 70 -3.38 21.02 -17.83
N SER A 71 -4.62 21.48 -17.61
CA SER A 71 -5.67 21.56 -18.63
C SER A 71 -5.35 22.55 -19.75
N GLU A 72 -4.42 23.48 -19.50
CA GLU A 72 -3.84 24.32 -20.53
C GLU A 72 -2.53 23.70 -21.00
N PRO A 73 -2.37 23.43 -22.31
CA PRO A 73 -1.04 23.19 -22.84
C PRO A 73 -0.17 24.36 -22.39
N PRO A 74 1.09 24.12 -21.94
CA PRO A 74 1.97 25.22 -21.60
C PRO A 74 1.91 26.23 -22.76
N VAL A 75 1.64 27.49 -22.44
CA VAL A 75 1.68 28.57 -23.43
C VAL A 75 3.16 28.73 -23.78
N ILE A 76 3.65 27.87 -24.67
CA ILE A 76 4.99 27.95 -25.20
C ILE A 76 4.94 29.11 -26.18
N SER A 77 5.55 30.24 -25.82
CA SER A 77 5.65 31.38 -26.72
C SER A 77 6.49 31.01 -27.95
N GLU A 78 6.16 31.58 -29.10
CA GLU A 78 6.92 31.43 -30.36
C GLU A 78 8.41 31.74 -30.16
N GLU A 79 8.72 32.66 -29.25
CA GLU A 79 10.05 33.08 -28.85
C GLU A 79 10.82 31.94 -28.14
N MET A 80 10.14 31.20 -27.27
CA MET A 80 10.72 30.06 -26.56
C MET A 80 10.97 28.89 -27.52
N ILE A 81 10.06 28.67 -28.48
CA ILE A 81 10.25 27.68 -29.55
C ILE A 81 11.48 28.04 -30.39
N SER A 82 11.60 29.31 -30.77
CA SER A 82 12.70 29.81 -31.60
C SER A 82 14.08 29.64 -30.92
N GLY A 83 14.15 29.78 -29.60
CA GLY A 83 15.37 29.55 -28.83
C GLY A 83 15.80 28.08 -28.71
N LEU A 84 14.90 27.13 -28.96
CA LEU A 84 15.18 25.70 -28.94
C LEU A 84 15.55 25.13 -30.32
N ILE A 85 15.35 25.90 -31.40
CA ILE A 85 15.71 25.47 -32.75
C ILE A 85 17.22 25.62 -32.94
N VAL A 86 17.91 24.48 -33.07
CA VAL A 86 19.31 24.47 -33.51
C VAL A 86 19.33 24.72 -35.01
N PRO A 87 19.93 25.82 -35.51
CA PRO A 87 19.99 26.07 -36.94
C PRO A 87 20.85 24.99 -37.62
N ALA A 88 20.43 24.59 -38.82
CA ALA A 88 21.19 23.65 -39.63
C ALA A 88 22.62 24.20 -39.88
N PRO A 89 23.67 23.37 -39.82
CA PRO A 89 25.03 23.81 -40.08
C PRO A 89 25.13 24.45 -41.47
N GLY A 90 25.43 25.76 -41.55
CA GLY A 90 25.64 26.49 -42.81
C GLY A 90 24.55 27.50 -43.21
N TRP A 91 23.51 27.72 -42.40
CA TRP A 91 22.39 28.62 -42.70
C TRP A 91 22.77 30.12 -42.89
N SER A 92 23.95 30.57 -42.44
CA SER A 92 24.35 31.99 -42.45
C SER A 92 24.91 32.53 -43.78
N LYS A 93 24.92 31.74 -44.88
CA LYS A 93 25.59 32.15 -46.14
C LYS A 93 24.69 32.61 -47.28
N SER A 94 23.35 32.58 -47.17
CA SER A 94 22.46 32.88 -48.30
C SER A 94 21.75 34.25 -48.28
N ASN A 95 21.94 35.09 -47.26
CA ASN A 95 21.23 36.39 -47.16
C ASN A 95 22.13 37.62 -47.39
N MET A 96 23.17 37.51 -48.24
CA MET A 96 24.03 38.63 -48.62
C MET A 96 23.91 39.07 -50.09
N CYS A 97 22.82 38.70 -50.79
CA CYS A 97 22.48 39.25 -52.10
C CYS A 97 20.96 39.41 -52.24
N SER A 98 20.47 40.62 -51.94
CA SER A 98 19.54 41.44 -52.75
C SER A 98 19.13 42.68 -51.96
#